data_AF-A0A1C6I522-F1
#
_entry.id   AF-A0A1C6I522-F1
#
_cell.length_a   1.000
_cell.length_b   1.000
_cell.length_c   1.000
_cell.angle_alpha   90.00
_cell.angle_beta   90.00
_cell.angle_gamma   90.00
#
_symmetry.space_group_name_H-M   'P 1'
#
loop_
_entity.id
_entity.type
_entity.pdbx_description
1 polymer ?
#
loop_
_entity_poly.entity_id
_entity_poly.type
_entity_poly.pdbx_seq_one_letter_code
_entity_poly.pdbx_strand_id
1 'polypeptide(L)'
;MYCENCGKLIEEGNKFCPYCGTKLVGTEEKVEEEISHEIRTDEIPEQEIPKRSTMQDNMEEKQVNQRESTEEKTVQKNSGNPKGAVIENPGVPKKQSHLIRNVVIAVAALCVVGYAVSRSQNKNKLSQEKIDIITELKENAPLQSEYFEQWDGTIYSFCNGDKWKIKYSDENVSVRITEPEIQECLSGWFDTDNLGNDGTFAYIFNKNQINIYLDVDTSEGNISILMYDVGKDEYTLMSDGDTYYISDELKDYLNTYGLSEILLDDVDKFRTDISSMDLTVQDILKLDNTDIEKYLAKDK
;
A
#
# COMPACT_ATOMS: atom_id res chain seq x y z
N MET A 1 -12.70 -22.14 10.49
CA MET A 1 -11.69 -21.69 11.50
C MET A 1 -11.48 -20.18 11.41
N TYR A 2 -11.04 -19.50 12.47
CA TYR A 2 -10.68 -18.07 12.38
C TYR A 2 -9.21 -17.90 12.04
N CYS A 3 -8.87 -16.91 11.20
CA CYS A 3 -7.48 -16.55 10.95
C CYS A 3 -6.85 -16.00 12.24
N GLU A 4 -5.74 -16.57 12.70
CA GLU A 4 -5.04 -16.04 13.87
C GLU A 4 -4.37 -14.69 13.61
N ASN A 5 -4.15 -14.33 12.34
CA ASN A 5 -3.53 -13.07 11.96
C ASN A 5 -4.53 -11.94 11.70
N CYS A 6 -5.58 -12.18 10.90
CA CYS A 6 -6.58 -11.13 10.59
C CYS A 6 -7.92 -11.29 11.30
N GLY A 7 -8.11 -12.35 12.09
CA GLY A 7 -9.33 -12.60 12.86
C GLY A 7 -10.57 -12.97 12.04
N LYS A 8 -10.48 -13.03 10.70
CA LYS A 8 -11.63 -13.35 9.83
C LYS A 8 -11.99 -14.82 9.88
N LEU A 9 -13.29 -15.12 9.83
CA LEU A 9 -13.80 -16.49 9.74
C LEU A 9 -13.50 -17.05 8.34
N ILE A 10 -12.92 -18.25 8.30
CA ILE A 10 -12.52 -18.93 7.07
C ILE A 10 -13.23 -20.27 7.02
N GLU A 11 -13.81 -20.58 5.86
CA GLU A 11 -14.41 -21.88 5.58
C GLU A 11 -13.39 -23.01 5.73
N GLU A 12 -13.82 -24.16 6.24
CA GLU A 12 -12.95 -25.31 6.45
C GLU A 12 -12.43 -25.87 5.11
N GLY A 13 -11.17 -26.33 5.09
CA GLY A 13 -10.50 -26.82 3.88
C GLY A 13 -9.60 -25.81 3.16
N ASN A 14 -9.67 -24.52 3.53
CA ASN A 14 -8.74 -23.51 3.03
C ASN A 14 -7.35 -23.69 3.65
N LYS A 15 -6.30 -23.76 2.81
CA LYS A 15 -4.90 -23.85 3.27
C LYS A 15 -4.33 -22.51 3.73
N PHE A 16 -4.90 -21.42 3.22
CA PHE A 16 -4.51 -20.04 3.50
C PHE A 16 -5.77 -19.20 3.75
N CYS A 17 -5.63 -18.11 4.49
CA CYS A 17 -6.70 -17.17 4.67
C CYS A 17 -6.99 -16.47 3.34
N PRO A 18 -8.18 -16.62 2.75
CA PRO A 18 -8.51 -15.97 1.48
C PRO A 18 -8.56 -14.44 1.59
N TYR A 19 -8.45 -13.90 2.80
CA TYR A 19 -8.60 -12.47 3.06
C TYR A 19 -7.28 -11.75 3.37
N CYS A 20 -6.29 -12.44 3.93
CA CYS A 20 -5.01 -11.83 4.30
C CYS A 20 -3.79 -12.67 3.93
N GLY A 21 -3.99 -13.81 3.27
CA GLY A 21 -2.93 -14.70 2.84
C GLY A 21 -2.28 -15.53 3.95
N THR A 22 -2.66 -15.32 5.22
CA THR A 22 -2.03 -16.04 6.33
C THR A 22 -2.31 -17.54 6.24
N LYS A 23 -1.24 -18.33 6.20
CA LYS A 23 -1.31 -19.79 6.21
C LYS A 23 -2.09 -20.30 7.41
N LEU A 24 -3.06 -21.15 7.13
CA LEU A 24 -3.88 -21.77 8.15
C LEU A 24 -3.23 -23.09 8.55
N VAL A 25 -2.97 -23.24 9.85
CA VAL A 25 -2.46 -24.50 10.39
C VAL A 25 -3.65 -25.46 10.49
N GLY A 26 -3.98 -26.13 9.39
CA GLY A 26 -4.98 -27.19 9.38
C GLY A 26 -4.42 -28.44 10.05
N THR A 27 -5.08 -28.91 11.12
CA THR A 27 -4.94 -30.31 11.56
C THR A 27 -5.54 -31.19 10.48
N GLU A 28 -4.69 -31.93 9.76
CA GLU A 28 -5.10 -32.98 8.82
C GLU A 28 -5.95 -34.02 9.57
N GLU A 29 -7.28 -33.97 9.39
CA GLU A 29 -8.11 -35.12 9.71
C GLU A 29 -7.86 -36.19 8.66
N LYS A 30 -7.24 -37.28 9.13
CA LYS A 30 -7.19 -38.58 8.46
C LYS A 30 -8.62 -39.04 8.17
N VAL A 31 -8.91 -39.32 6.90
CA VAL A 31 -9.91 -40.34 6.56
C VAL A 31 -9.23 -41.40 5.72
N GLU A 32 -9.05 -42.55 6.34
CA GLU A 32 -8.61 -43.82 5.75
C GLU A 32 -9.70 -44.36 4.80
N GLU A 33 -9.26 -44.63 3.57
CA GLU A 33 -9.45 -45.82 2.71
C GLU A 33 -10.78 -46.61 2.58
N GLU A 34 -10.88 -47.19 1.38
CA GLU A 34 -11.79 -48.20 0.82
C GLU A 34 -13.11 -47.65 0.21
N ILE A 35 -13.47 -47.91 -1.05
CA ILE A 35 -13.52 -49.21 -1.73
C ILE A 35 -13.25 -49.07 -3.25
N SER A 36 -12.59 -50.11 -3.76
CA SER A 36 -12.35 -50.56 -5.13
C SER A 36 -13.43 -50.27 -6.19
N HIS A 37 -13.02 -50.19 -7.46
CA HIS A 37 -13.55 -51.01 -8.57
C HIS A 37 -12.55 -50.95 -9.74
N GLU A 38 -11.91 -52.08 -10.01
CA GLU A 38 -11.25 -52.38 -11.29
C GLU A 38 -12.31 -52.47 -12.40
N ILE A 39 -11.97 -52.07 -13.64
CA ILE A 39 -12.02 -52.92 -14.85
C ILE A 39 -11.59 -52.14 -16.11
N ARG A 40 -10.53 -52.69 -16.73
CA ARG A 40 -10.17 -52.83 -18.16
C ARG A 40 -9.91 -51.59 -19.05
N THR A 41 -8.64 -51.49 -19.39
CA THR A 41 -8.06 -51.40 -20.74
C THR A 41 -9.03 -51.62 -21.91
N ASP A 42 -9.07 -50.66 -22.82
CA ASP A 42 -9.04 -50.90 -24.26
C ASP A 42 -8.27 -49.75 -24.95
N GLU A 43 -7.62 -50.13 -26.04
CA GLU A 43 -6.48 -49.51 -26.70
C GLU A 43 -6.90 -48.74 -27.97
N ILE A 44 -6.09 -47.73 -28.36
CA ILE A 44 -5.81 -47.21 -29.74
C ILE A 44 -6.82 -46.17 -30.33
N PRO A 45 -6.43 -45.20 -31.21
CA PRO A 45 -5.11 -44.88 -31.78
C PRO A 45 -4.63 -43.42 -31.62
N GLU A 46 -3.30 -43.34 -31.65
CA GLU A 46 -2.44 -42.22 -32.02
C GLU A 46 -2.78 -41.66 -33.42
N GLN A 47 -3.01 -40.35 -33.55
CA GLN A 47 -3.08 -39.65 -34.84
C GLN A 47 -1.91 -38.70 -35.02
N GLU A 48 -1.19 -38.93 -36.11
CA GLU A 48 -0.01 -38.24 -36.58
C GLU A 48 -0.26 -36.75 -36.85
N ILE A 49 0.51 -35.87 -36.20
CA ILE A 49 0.61 -34.46 -36.57
C ILE A 49 1.65 -34.32 -37.70
N PRO A 50 1.35 -33.61 -38.81
CA PRO A 50 2.24 -33.54 -39.95
C PRO A 50 3.52 -32.73 -39.66
N LYS A 51 4.66 -33.30 -40.05
CA LYS A 51 5.94 -32.59 -40.22
C LYS A 51 5.75 -31.42 -41.18
N ARG A 52 5.95 -30.19 -40.71
CA ARG A 52 6.16 -29.02 -41.58
C ARG A 52 7.64 -28.61 -41.55
N SER A 53 8.10 -28.36 -42.77
CA SER A 53 9.46 -28.16 -43.26
C SER A 53 10.35 -27.19 -42.50
N THR A 54 11.61 -27.62 -42.39
CA THR A 54 12.83 -26.82 -42.42
C THR A 54 12.75 -25.61 -43.35
N MET A 55 13.03 -24.42 -42.82
CA MET A 55 13.71 -23.37 -43.56
C MET A 55 14.85 -22.84 -42.70
N GLN A 56 16.05 -23.06 -43.22
CA GLN A 56 17.33 -22.53 -42.78
C GLN A 56 17.69 -21.40 -43.77
N ASP A 57 18.53 -20.48 -43.32
CA ASP A 57 19.22 -19.42 -44.07
C ASP A 57 18.35 -18.14 -44.31
N ASN A 58 18.78 -16.91 -44.03
CA ASN A 58 20.12 -16.36 -43.88
C ASN A 58 20.17 -15.16 -42.93
N MET A 59 21.31 -15.11 -42.24
CA MET A 59 21.88 -14.00 -41.48
C MET A 59 22.61 -13.08 -42.48
N GLU A 60 22.31 -11.79 -42.51
CA GLU A 60 23.18 -10.79 -43.13
C GLU A 60 23.57 -9.73 -42.10
N GLU A 61 24.87 -9.74 -41.79
CA GLU A 61 25.61 -8.69 -41.11
C GLU A 61 25.38 -7.33 -41.77
N LYS A 62 25.25 -6.28 -40.95
CA LYS A 62 25.86 -5.00 -41.32
C LYS A 62 26.57 -4.35 -40.16
N GLN A 63 27.81 -4.02 -40.47
CA GLN A 63 28.93 -3.72 -39.61
C GLN A 63 28.84 -2.35 -38.94
N VAL A 64 29.41 -2.34 -37.74
CA VAL A 64 30.10 -1.24 -37.06
C VAL A 64 30.99 -0.45 -38.02
N ASN A 65 30.99 0.88 -37.89
CA ASN A 65 32.22 1.62 -38.15
C ASN A 65 32.42 2.73 -37.11
N GLN A 66 33.58 2.65 -36.46
CA GLN A 66 34.15 3.64 -35.57
C GLN A 66 34.52 4.91 -36.35
N ARG A 67 34.59 6.05 -35.65
CA ARG A 67 35.67 7.03 -35.86
C ARG A 67 35.89 7.83 -34.58
N GLU A 68 37.13 7.74 -34.12
CA GLU A 68 37.78 8.55 -33.10
C GLU A 68 37.79 10.04 -33.47
N SER A 69 37.81 10.88 -32.43
CA SER A 69 38.76 12.00 -32.40
C SER A 69 39.16 12.27 -30.95
N THR A 70 40.46 12.38 -30.77
CA THR A 70 41.25 12.49 -29.54
C THR A 70 41.52 13.98 -29.22
N GLU A 71 41.99 14.20 -27.98
CA GLU A 71 42.71 15.37 -27.45
C GLU A 71 41.81 16.52 -26.94
N GLU A 72 41.99 17.09 -25.74
CA GLU A 72 43.19 17.20 -24.93
C GLU A 72 42.88 17.52 -23.44
N LYS A 73 43.88 17.23 -22.60
CA LYS A 73 43.94 17.36 -21.13
C LYS A 73 43.74 18.78 -20.60
N THR A 74 43.20 18.89 -19.38
CA THR A 74 43.98 19.53 -18.30
C THR A 74 43.61 18.99 -16.92
N VAL A 75 44.62 18.48 -16.22
CA VAL A 75 44.63 18.09 -14.81
C VAL A 75 44.94 19.33 -13.97
N GLN A 76 44.20 19.56 -12.89
CA GLN A 76 44.76 20.23 -11.71
C GLN A 76 44.57 19.38 -10.46
N LYS A 77 45.71 18.85 -10.03
CA LYS A 77 46.10 18.35 -8.72
C LYS A 77 45.87 19.45 -7.68
N ASN A 78 45.45 19.09 -6.47
CA ASN A 78 46.02 19.69 -5.27
C ASN A 78 46.19 18.61 -4.18
N SER A 79 47.44 18.41 -3.81
CA SER A 79 47.91 17.64 -2.66
C SER A 79 48.57 18.64 -1.73
N GLY A 80 48.25 18.58 -0.43
CA GLY A 80 48.89 19.39 0.61
C GLY A 80 48.36 19.06 2.00
N ASN A 81 49.08 18.19 2.71
CA ASN A 81 49.09 18.00 4.17
C ASN A 81 50.57 18.11 4.60
N PRO A 82 51.02 18.15 5.88
CA PRO A 82 50.34 18.34 7.18
C PRO A 82 51.04 19.37 8.13
N LYS A 83 50.43 19.58 9.31
CA LYS A 83 51.02 19.64 10.68
C LYS A 83 49.94 20.29 11.57
N GLY A 84 49.43 19.73 12.66
CA GLY A 84 49.94 18.73 13.59
C GLY A 84 49.92 19.35 14.98
N ALA A 85 48.93 19.02 15.81
CA ALA A 85 49.03 18.99 17.27
C ALA A 85 47.77 18.34 17.85
N VAL A 86 47.98 17.19 18.48
CA VAL A 86 47.05 16.41 19.31
C VAL A 86 46.85 17.15 20.64
N ILE A 87 45.67 17.00 21.27
CA ILE A 87 45.46 16.46 22.63
C ILE A 87 44.00 16.75 23.07
N GLU A 88 43.23 15.66 23.06
CA GLU A 88 42.26 15.13 24.03
C GLU A 88 41.25 16.04 24.79
N ASN A 89 39.99 15.62 24.64
CA ASN A 89 38.73 15.86 25.39
C ASN A 89 38.80 15.60 26.93
N PRO A 90 37.68 15.66 27.70
CA PRO A 90 36.50 16.55 27.73
C PRO A 90 36.18 17.03 29.18
N GLY A 91 35.14 17.87 29.37
CA GLY A 91 34.48 17.98 30.69
C GLY A 91 33.71 19.28 30.96
N VAL A 92 32.39 19.22 30.92
CA VAL A 92 31.42 20.19 31.51
C VAL A 92 30.90 19.49 32.79
N PRO A 93 30.64 20.12 33.98
CA PRO A 93 29.63 21.18 34.14
C PRO A 93 29.73 22.21 35.32
N LYS A 94 29.01 23.34 35.11
CA LYS A 94 28.18 24.18 36.03
C LYS A 94 28.70 24.62 37.43
N LYS A 95 28.70 25.94 37.75
CA LYS A 95 27.58 26.78 38.32
C LYS A 95 28.10 27.94 39.24
N GLN A 96 27.25 28.99 39.37
CA GLN A 96 27.16 30.05 40.42
C GLN A 96 28.12 31.25 40.27
N SER A 97 27.78 32.51 40.59
CA SER A 97 26.82 33.12 41.53
C SER A 97 26.50 34.58 41.12
N HIS A 98 25.22 35.02 41.11
CA HIS A 98 24.54 35.87 42.11
C HIS A 98 24.74 37.41 41.96
N LEU A 99 23.64 38.15 41.75
CA LEU A 99 23.34 39.42 42.43
C LEU A 99 21.88 39.87 42.18
N ILE A 100 21.16 40.04 43.28
CA ILE A 100 19.75 40.41 43.42
C ILE A 100 19.66 41.94 43.57
N ARG A 101 18.65 42.60 42.98
CA ARG A 101 17.92 43.66 43.71
C ARG A 101 16.47 43.81 43.27
N ASN A 102 15.61 43.70 44.28
CA ASN A 102 14.15 43.73 44.28
C ASN A 102 13.55 45.09 43.87
N VAL A 103 12.36 45.05 43.27
CA VAL A 103 11.28 45.99 43.60
C VAL A 103 9.99 45.20 43.78
N VAL A 104 9.43 45.30 44.99
CA VAL A 104 8.11 44.84 45.39
C VAL A 104 7.19 46.05 45.39
N ILE A 105 6.01 45.96 44.76
CA ILE A 105 4.79 46.60 45.29
C ILE A 105 3.67 45.55 45.20
N ALA A 106 3.01 45.36 46.34
CA ALA A 106 2.01 44.36 46.62
C ALA A 106 0.57 44.94 46.59
N VAL A 107 -0.38 44.03 46.83
CA VAL A 107 -1.80 44.19 47.24
C VAL A 107 -2.79 44.08 46.06
N ALA A 108 -3.39 42.91 45.74
CA ALA A 108 -4.30 42.00 46.45
C ALA A 108 -5.77 42.43 46.44
N ALA A 109 -6.64 41.64 45.76
CA ALA A 109 -8.02 41.39 46.16
C ALA A 109 -8.58 40.14 45.46
N LEU A 110 -9.23 39.30 46.27
CA LEU A 110 -9.81 37.99 45.97
C LEU A 110 -10.94 38.06 44.94
N CYS A 111 -10.92 37.14 43.98
CA CYS A 111 -12.14 36.55 43.43
C CYS A 111 -11.99 35.03 43.50
N VAL A 112 -12.30 34.49 44.69
CA VAL A 112 -12.76 33.10 44.83
C VAL A 112 -14.17 33.10 44.24
N VAL A 113 -14.26 32.89 42.93
CA VAL A 113 -15.49 32.46 42.26
C VAL A 113 -15.09 31.21 41.51
N GLY A 114 -15.66 30.09 41.94
CA GLY A 114 -15.25 28.75 41.51
C GLY A 114 -15.19 28.61 40.00
N TYR A 115 -13.98 28.48 39.47
CA TYR A 115 -13.84 27.63 38.29
C TYR A 115 -13.89 26.21 38.79
N ALA A 116 -15.07 25.63 38.60
CA ALA A 116 -15.33 24.22 38.73
C ALA A 116 -14.12 23.42 38.27
N VAL A 117 -13.77 22.42 39.07
CA VAL A 117 -13.07 21.22 38.63
C VAL A 117 -13.47 20.99 37.18
N SER A 118 -12.55 21.23 36.24
CA SER A 118 -12.79 20.86 34.86
C SER A 118 -12.87 19.34 34.90
N ARG A 119 -14.13 18.89 35.01
CA ARG A 119 -14.54 17.50 34.92
C ARG A 119 -13.70 16.89 33.82
N SER A 120 -13.04 15.79 34.16
CA SER A 120 -12.68 14.71 33.24
C SER A 120 -13.63 14.75 32.04
N GLN A 121 -13.18 15.40 30.95
CA GLN A 121 -14.01 15.53 29.77
C GLN A 121 -14.04 14.16 29.13
N ASN A 122 -15.25 13.63 29.11
CA ASN A 122 -15.76 12.52 28.35
C ASN A 122 -14.79 12.05 27.24
N LYS A 123 -14.06 10.95 27.49
CA LYS A 123 -13.15 10.32 26.51
C LYS A 123 -13.85 9.86 25.22
N ASN A 124 -15.17 10.05 25.13
CA ASN A 124 -16.02 9.65 24.01
C ASN A 124 -16.37 10.79 23.03
N LYS A 125 -16.01 12.05 23.28
CA LYS A 125 -16.35 13.16 22.36
C LYS A 125 -15.27 13.31 21.27
N LEU A 126 -15.69 13.27 20.01
CA LEU A 126 -14.83 13.55 18.86
C LEU A 126 -14.25 14.98 18.94
N SER A 127 -12.96 15.12 18.68
CA SER A 127 -12.24 16.41 18.72
C SER A 127 -12.75 17.38 17.63
N GLN A 128 -12.57 18.68 17.81
CA GLN A 128 -13.01 19.67 16.83
C GLN A 128 -12.28 19.51 15.49
N GLU A 129 -10.97 19.29 15.53
CA GLU A 129 -10.15 19.03 14.34
C GLU A 129 -10.71 17.88 13.49
N LYS A 130 -11.05 16.74 14.11
CA LYS A 130 -11.63 15.61 13.37
C LYS A 130 -13.02 15.92 12.81
N ILE A 131 -13.83 16.73 13.50
CA ILE A 131 -15.13 17.18 12.99
C ILE A 131 -14.94 18.03 11.73
N ASP A 132 -13.98 18.96 11.76
CA ASP A 132 -13.72 19.88 10.67
C ASP A 132 -13.26 19.09 9.43
N ILE A 133 -12.33 18.14 9.59
CA ILE A 133 -11.86 17.26 8.50
C ILE A 133 -13.03 16.46 7.89
N ILE A 134 -13.85 15.80 8.72
CA ILE A 134 -14.99 15.02 8.21
C ILE A 134 -15.99 15.91 7.48
N THR A 135 -16.25 17.12 8.00
CA THR A 135 -17.21 18.05 7.41
C THR A 135 -16.74 18.52 6.04
N GLU A 136 -15.48 18.94 5.92
CA GLU A 136 -14.87 19.34 4.66
C GLU A 136 -14.88 18.21 3.62
N LEU A 137 -14.53 16.99 4.03
CA LEU A 137 -14.62 15.82 3.15
C LEU A 137 -16.07 15.57 2.69
N LYS A 138 -17.07 15.67 3.57
CA LYS A 138 -18.49 15.46 3.22
C LYS A 138 -19.03 16.49 2.24
N GLU A 139 -18.57 17.74 2.31
CA GLU A 139 -19.00 18.83 1.43
C GLU A 139 -18.54 18.60 -0.02
N ASN A 140 -17.39 17.94 -0.20
CA ASN A 140 -16.78 17.72 -1.52
C ASN A 140 -16.93 16.28 -2.04
N ALA A 141 -17.05 15.29 -1.14
CA ALA A 141 -17.11 13.87 -1.45
C ALA A 141 -18.13 13.18 -0.53
N PRO A 142 -19.35 12.86 -1.04
CA PRO A 142 -20.39 12.25 -0.22
C PRO A 142 -19.91 11.02 0.55
N LEU A 143 -20.24 11.01 1.84
CA LEU A 143 -19.99 9.88 2.74
C LEU A 143 -20.97 8.74 2.43
N GLN A 144 -20.41 7.57 2.17
CA GLN A 144 -21.10 6.30 1.99
C GLN A 144 -20.70 5.34 3.10
N SER A 145 -21.56 4.36 3.37
CA SER A 145 -21.29 3.29 4.33
C SER A 145 -21.78 1.97 3.75
N GLU A 146 -21.00 0.92 3.95
CA GLU A 146 -21.36 -0.45 3.56
C GLU A 146 -21.20 -1.37 4.75
N TYR A 147 -22.26 -2.10 5.09
CA TYR A 147 -22.25 -3.09 6.16
C TYR A 147 -21.95 -4.47 5.59
N PHE A 148 -21.02 -5.16 6.22
CA PHE A 148 -20.57 -6.49 5.82
C PHE A 148 -20.96 -7.50 6.88
N GLU A 149 -21.97 -8.31 6.59
CA GLU A 149 -22.47 -9.38 7.49
C GLU A 149 -21.36 -10.35 7.90
N GLN A 150 -20.42 -10.63 7.00
CA GLN A 150 -19.36 -11.60 7.18
C GLN A 150 -18.43 -11.30 8.37
N TRP A 151 -18.31 -10.03 8.77
CA TRP A 151 -17.49 -9.63 9.92
C TRP A 151 -18.16 -8.60 10.82
N ASP A 152 -19.50 -8.47 10.74
CA ASP A 152 -20.30 -7.55 11.56
C ASP A 152 -19.68 -6.15 11.67
N GLY A 153 -19.32 -5.59 10.51
CA GLY A 153 -18.58 -4.34 10.45
C GLY A 153 -19.09 -3.42 9.36
N THR A 154 -19.04 -2.11 9.63
CA THR A 154 -19.35 -1.08 8.65
C THR A 154 -18.06 -0.45 8.16
N ILE A 155 -17.95 -0.30 6.84
CA ILE A 155 -16.88 0.44 6.20
C ILE A 155 -17.45 1.77 5.75
N TYR A 156 -16.79 2.86 6.15
CA TYR A 156 -17.12 4.19 5.66
C TYR A 156 -16.20 4.57 4.49
N SER A 157 -16.77 5.31 3.53
CA SER A 157 -16.02 5.80 2.39
C SER A 157 -16.48 7.18 1.94
N PHE A 158 -15.54 8.03 1.55
CA PHE A 158 -15.85 9.32 0.92
C PHE A 158 -15.57 9.19 -0.57
N CYS A 159 -16.59 9.48 -1.39
CA CYS A 159 -16.56 9.21 -2.83
C CYS A 159 -16.62 10.51 -3.62
N ASN A 160 -15.62 10.77 -4.47
CA ASN A 160 -15.63 11.91 -5.40
C ASN A 160 -16.04 11.43 -6.80
N GLY A 161 -17.33 11.11 -6.95
CA GLY A 161 -17.84 10.47 -8.17
C GLY A 161 -17.04 9.21 -8.51
N ASP A 162 -16.59 9.13 -9.76
CA ASP A 162 -15.79 8.01 -10.28
C ASP A 162 -14.27 8.26 -10.16
N LYS A 163 -13.83 9.42 -9.65
CA LYS A 163 -12.40 9.77 -9.60
C LYS A 163 -11.65 8.99 -8.55
N TRP A 164 -12.19 8.96 -7.33
CA TRP A 164 -11.54 8.30 -6.20
C TRP A 164 -12.51 8.03 -5.06
N LYS A 165 -12.16 7.04 -4.24
CA LYS A 165 -12.88 6.64 -3.03
C LYS A 165 -11.91 6.47 -1.87
N ILE A 166 -11.95 7.37 -0.87
CA ILE A 166 -11.21 7.18 0.38
C ILE A 166 -11.98 6.17 1.22
N LYS A 167 -11.32 5.10 1.66
CA LYS A 167 -11.90 4.03 2.46
C LYS A 167 -11.23 3.96 3.82
N TYR A 168 -12.04 3.97 4.87
CA TYR A 168 -11.61 3.73 6.24
C TYR A 168 -11.94 2.29 6.61
N SER A 169 -10.93 1.55 7.02
CA SER A 169 -11.06 0.20 7.58
C SER A 169 -10.28 0.11 8.88
N ASP A 170 -10.51 -0.96 9.64
CA ASP A 170 -9.80 -1.18 10.89
C ASP A 170 -8.29 -1.42 10.69
N GLU A 171 -7.89 -1.86 9.49
CA GLU A 171 -6.50 -2.17 9.16
C GLU A 171 -5.74 -1.00 8.54
N ASN A 172 -6.39 -0.24 7.65
CA ASN A 172 -5.76 0.84 6.92
C ASN A 172 -6.76 1.89 6.43
N VAL A 173 -6.21 3.07 6.13
CA VAL A 173 -6.87 4.10 5.34
C VAL A 173 -6.22 4.08 3.95
N SER A 174 -7.05 3.98 2.92
CA SER A 174 -6.60 3.92 1.53
C SER A 174 -7.48 4.78 0.63
N VAL A 175 -6.96 5.13 -0.54
CA VAL A 175 -7.77 5.64 -1.64
C VAL A 175 -7.83 4.59 -2.75
N ARG A 176 -9.03 4.35 -3.28
CA ARG A 176 -9.25 3.53 -4.47
C ARG A 176 -9.48 4.40 -5.69
N ILE A 177 -8.81 4.06 -6.79
CA ILE A 177 -8.85 4.77 -8.07
C ILE A 177 -8.94 3.72 -9.18
N THR A 178 -9.80 3.95 -10.17
CA THR A 178 -9.99 3.07 -11.32
C THR A 178 -9.22 3.63 -12.51
N GLU A 179 -8.27 2.84 -13.02
CA GLU A 179 -7.45 3.20 -14.18
C GLU A 179 -7.48 2.04 -15.19
N PRO A 180 -8.30 2.15 -16.25
CA PRO A 180 -8.44 1.10 -17.27
C PRO A 180 -7.14 0.67 -17.93
N GLU A 181 -6.13 1.54 -18.04
CA GLU A 181 -4.81 1.20 -18.58
C GLU A 181 -4.11 0.11 -17.77
N ILE A 182 -4.42 -0.03 -16.47
CA ILE A 182 -3.91 -1.13 -15.63
C ILE A 182 -4.45 -2.48 -16.10
N GLN A 183 -5.74 -2.54 -16.44
CA GLN A 183 -6.35 -3.76 -16.94
C GLN A 183 -5.71 -4.16 -18.27
N GLU A 184 -5.51 -3.21 -19.19
CA GLU A 184 -4.83 -3.46 -20.47
C GLU A 184 -3.39 -3.99 -20.24
N CYS A 185 -2.62 -3.32 -19.37
CA CYS A 185 -1.26 -3.72 -19.03
C CYS A 185 -1.19 -5.17 -18.55
N LEU A 186 -1.99 -5.51 -17.54
CA LEU A 186 -1.90 -6.79 -16.85
C LEU A 186 -2.55 -7.93 -17.64
N SER A 187 -3.63 -7.67 -18.38
CA SER A 187 -4.20 -8.66 -19.30
C SER A 187 -3.22 -9.02 -20.40
N GLY A 188 -2.44 -8.05 -20.89
CA GLY A 188 -1.37 -8.31 -21.85
C GLY A 188 -0.23 -9.17 -21.30
N TRP A 189 0.11 -9.03 -20.01
CA TRP A 189 1.14 -9.85 -19.38
C TRP A 189 0.66 -11.27 -19.07
N PHE A 190 -0.51 -11.40 -18.45
CA PHE A 190 -1.05 -12.69 -18.01
C PHE A 190 -1.77 -13.47 -19.12
N ASP A 191 -1.91 -12.91 -20.31
CA ASP A 191 -2.65 -13.48 -21.44
C ASP A 191 -4.09 -13.90 -21.05
N THR A 192 -4.75 -13.04 -20.27
CA THR A 192 -6.12 -13.26 -19.79
C THR A 192 -6.86 -11.96 -19.54
N ASP A 193 -8.12 -11.89 -19.97
CA ASP A 193 -9.02 -10.78 -19.65
C ASP A 193 -9.69 -10.94 -18.27
N ASN A 194 -9.59 -12.13 -17.66
CA ASN A 194 -10.20 -12.45 -16.38
C ASN A 194 -9.22 -12.19 -15.23
N LEU A 195 -8.94 -10.91 -14.95
CA LEU A 195 -8.04 -10.52 -13.85
C LEU A 195 -8.71 -10.51 -12.47
N GLY A 196 -10.04 -10.64 -12.41
CA GLY A 196 -10.83 -10.41 -11.18
C GLY A 196 -10.85 -8.93 -10.73
N ASN A 197 -10.38 -8.02 -11.58
CA ASN A 197 -10.21 -6.59 -11.30
C ASN A 197 -10.44 -5.77 -12.57
N ASP A 198 -11.03 -4.59 -12.43
CA ASP A 198 -11.43 -3.67 -13.50
C ASP A 198 -10.42 -2.52 -13.73
N GLY A 199 -9.16 -2.72 -13.34
CA GLY A 199 -8.13 -1.67 -13.31
C GLY A 199 -8.18 -0.82 -12.03
N THR A 200 -8.97 -1.19 -11.02
CA THR A 200 -8.98 -0.50 -9.74
C THR A 200 -7.79 -0.87 -8.86
N PHE A 201 -7.01 0.12 -8.44
CA PHE A 201 -5.96 -0.02 -7.44
C PHE A 201 -6.31 0.67 -6.13
N ALA A 202 -5.61 0.29 -5.06
CA ALA A 202 -5.69 0.94 -3.75
C ALA A 202 -4.32 1.49 -3.34
N TYR A 203 -4.21 2.80 -3.13
CA TYR A 203 -3.04 3.40 -2.51
C TYR A 203 -3.23 3.45 -0.99
N ILE A 204 -2.38 2.71 -0.28
CA ILE A 204 -2.41 2.51 1.18
C ILE A 204 -1.45 3.51 1.84
N PHE A 205 -2.01 4.55 2.47
CA PHE A 205 -1.25 5.72 2.92
C PHE A 205 -0.16 5.40 3.94
N ASN A 206 -0.46 4.58 4.94
CA ASN A 206 0.48 4.24 6.02
C ASN A 206 1.61 3.31 5.58
N LYS A 207 1.44 2.60 4.46
CA LYS A 207 2.45 1.73 3.86
C LYS A 207 3.23 2.40 2.73
N ASN A 208 2.75 3.53 2.22
CA ASN A 208 3.25 4.15 1.00
C ASN A 208 3.31 3.13 -0.16
N GLN A 209 2.25 2.34 -0.30
CA GLN A 209 2.19 1.18 -1.19
C GLN A 209 0.90 1.21 -2.01
N ILE A 210 1.01 0.85 -3.28
CA ILE A 210 -0.14 0.65 -4.18
C ILE A 210 -0.39 -0.84 -4.33
N ASN A 211 -1.64 -1.26 -4.15
CA ASN A 211 -2.08 -2.64 -4.32
C ASN A 211 -3.09 -2.72 -5.47
N ILE A 212 -2.80 -3.58 -6.44
CA ILE A 212 -3.74 -4.01 -7.47
C ILE A 212 -4.15 -5.44 -7.10
N TYR A 213 -5.41 -5.60 -6.71
CA TYR A 213 -5.95 -6.91 -6.33
C TYR A 213 -6.29 -7.69 -7.59
N LEU A 214 -5.95 -8.96 -7.64
CA LEU A 214 -6.08 -9.84 -8.81
C LEU A 214 -6.70 -11.18 -8.38
N ASP A 215 -7.18 -11.92 -9.37
CA ASP A 215 -7.55 -13.33 -9.27
C ASP A 215 -7.07 -14.05 -10.54
N VAL A 216 -5.77 -14.34 -10.59
CA VAL A 216 -5.11 -14.90 -11.77
C VAL A 216 -4.45 -16.23 -11.41
N ASP A 217 -4.99 -17.31 -11.95
CA ASP A 217 -4.41 -18.65 -11.82
C ASP A 217 -3.23 -18.84 -12.77
N THR A 218 -2.08 -19.22 -12.20
CA THR A 218 -0.88 -19.60 -12.96
C THR A 218 -0.53 -21.06 -12.67
N SER A 219 0.47 -21.60 -13.39
CA SER A 219 1.01 -22.92 -13.08
C SER A 219 1.70 -23.00 -11.71
N GLU A 220 2.06 -21.86 -11.11
CA GLU A 220 2.81 -21.77 -9.85
C GLU A 220 1.95 -21.38 -8.65
N GLY A 221 0.69 -20.97 -8.87
CA GLY A 221 -0.24 -20.53 -7.83
C GLY A 221 -1.22 -19.47 -8.32
N ASN A 222 -2.12 -19.05 -7.43
CA ASN A 222 -3.05 -17.96 -7.69
C ASN A 222 -2.44 -16.62 -7.24
N ILE A 223 -2.24 -15.72 -8.20
CA ILE A 223 -1.76 -14.35 -7.94
C ILE A 223 -2.94 -13.50 -7.49
N SER A 224 -2.85 -13.01 -6.26
CA SER A 224 -3.94 -12.28 -5.60
C SER A 224 -3.69 -10.78 -5.48
N ILE A 225 -2.42 -10.34 -5.47
CA ILE A 225 -2.09 -8.91 -5.36
C ILE A 225 -0.77 -8.62 -6.10
N LEU A 226 -0.76 -7.64 -7.01
CA LEU A 226 0.45 -6.95 -7.42
C LEU A 226 0.64 -5.70 -6.55
N MET A 227 1.79 -5.57 -5.90
CA MET A 227 2.09 -4.53 -4.94
C MET A 227 3.27 -3.69 -5.43
N TYR A 228 3.11 -2.37 -5.42
CA TYR A 228 4.16 -1.42 -5.76
C TYR A 228 4.49 -0.55 -4.53
N ASP A 229 5.72 -0.68 -4.02
CA ASP A 229 6.25 0.18 -2.96
C ASP A 229 6.76 1.48 -3.57
N VAL A 230 6.01 2.57 -3.36
CA VAL A 230 6.32 3.88 -3.93
C VAL A 230 7.63 4.44 -3.40
N GLY A 231 8.02 4.09 -2.17
CA GLY A 231 9.25 4.59 -1.56
C GLY A 231 10.50 3.88 -2.07
N LYS A 232 10.36 2.63 -2.49
CA LYS A 232 11.46 1.81 -3.01
C LYS A 232 11.51 1.72 -4.53
N ASP A 233 10.44 2.15 -5.22
CA ASP A 233 10.25 1.95 -6.65
C ASP A 233 10.40 0.46 -7.02
N GLU A 234 9.65 -0.38 -6.31
CA GLU A 234 9.80 -1.84 -6.39
C GLU A 234 8.45 -2.54 -6.39
N TYR A 235 8.33 -3.52 -7.29
CA TYR A 235 7.18 -4.40 -7.38
C TYR A 235 7.42 -5.72 -6.64
N THR A 236 6.39 -6.18 -5.94
CA THR A 236 6.28 -7.51 -5.35
C THR A 236 4.89 -8.06 -5.68
N LEU A 237 4.70 -9.37 -5.60
CA LEU A 237 3.39 -9.98 -5.78
C LEU A 237 3.05 -10.91 -4.63
N MET A 238 1.76 -11.14 -4.42
CA MET A 238 1.25 -12.16 -3.50
C MET A 238 0.70 -13.33 -4.31
N SER A 239 1.22 -14.53 -4.06
CA SER A 239 0.75 -15.78 -4.66
C SER A 239 0.44 -16.79 -3.57
N ASP A 240 -0.76 -17.37 -3.58
CA ASP A 240 -1.23 -18.31 -2.57
C ASP A 240 -1.05 -17.82 -1.11
N GLY A 241 -1.11 -16.50 -0.91
CA GLY A 241 -0.98 -15.85 0.40
C GLY A 241 0.45 -15.51 0.83
N ASP A 242 1.47 -16.01 0.12
CA ASP A 242 2.87 -15.68 0.37
C ASP A 242 3.33 -14.53 -0.55
N THR A 243 4.28 -13.71 -0.08
CA THR A 243 4.80 -12.55 -0.84
C THR A 243 6.12 -12.89 -1.52
N TYR A 244 6.25 -12.52 -2.78
CA TYR A 244 7.38 -12.80 -3.65
C TYR A 244 7.85 -11.53 -4.37
N TYR A 245 9.13 -11.48 -4.71
CA TYR A 245 9.63 -10.53 -5.70
C TYR A 245 9.18 -10.96 -7.08
N ILE A 246 8.90 -9.99 -7.94
CA ILE A 246 8.59 -10.28 -9.35
C ILE A 246 9.87 -10.68 -10.10
N SER A 247 9.71 -11.43 -11.20
CA SER A 247 10.82 -11.75 -12.09
C SER A 247 11.34 -10.49 -12.80
N ASP A 248 12.60 -10.53 -13.25
CA ASP A 248 13.17 -9.44 -14.06
C ASP A 248 12.37 -9.23 -15.35
N GLU A 249 11.82 -10.29 -15.95
CA GLU A 249 11.00 -10.22 -17.16
C GLU A 249 9.69 -9.44 -16.93
N LEU A 250 8.96 -9.75 -15.85
CA LEU A 250 7.76 -9.01 -15.48
C LEU A 250 8.13 -7.56 -15.15
N LYS A 251 9.24 -7.35 -14.42
CA LYS A 251 9.69 -6.01 -14.05
C LYS A 251 9.97 -5.15 -15.28
N ASP A 252 10.71 -5.70 -16.24
CA ASP A 252 11.04 -5.01 -17.49
C ASP A 252 9.78 -4.72 -18.32
N TYR A 253 8.81 -5.64 -18.34
CA TYR A 253 7.52 -5.42 -18.99
C TYR A 253 6.75 -4.25 -18.34
N LEU A 254 6.59 -4.24 -17.02
CA LEU A 254 5.87 -3.18 -16.30
C LEU A 254 6.54 -1.82 -16.46
N ASN A 255 7.88 -1.79 -16.42
CA ASN A 255 8.67 -0.57 -16.63
C ASN A 255 8.54 -0.05 -18.07
N THR A 256 8.57 -0.96 -19.06
CA THR A 256 8.42 -0.58 -20.47
C THR A 256 7.02 -0.06 -20.76
N TYR A 257 6.00 -0.63 -20.11
CA TYR A 257 4.63 -0.14 -20.18
C TYR A 257 4.47 1.25 -19.51
N GLY A 258 5.29 1.54 -18.49
CA GLY A 258 5.18 2.77 -17.71
C GLY A 258 4.14 2.69 -16.59
N LEU A 259 3.85 1.48 -16.09
CA LEU A 259 2.76 1.26 -15.12
C LEU A 259 2.94 2.10 -13.84
N SER A 260 4.16 2.26 -13.32
CA SER A 260 4.42 3.07 -12.12
C SER A 260 4.09 4.54 -12.34
N GLU A 261 4.39 5.08 -13.53
CA GLU A 261 4.10 6.47 -13.87
C GLU A 261 2.59 6.72 -13.91
N ILE A 262 1.83 5.82 -14.54
CA ILE A 262 0.36 5.87 -14.59
C ILE A 262 -0.22 5.87 -13.17
N LEU A 263 0.21 4.93 -12.33
CA LEU A 263 -0.23 4.80 -10.95
C LEU A 263 0.05 6.07 -10.12
N LEU A 264 1.25 6.64 -10.27
CA LEU A 264 1.68 7.79 -9.50
C LEU A 264 1.01 9.08 -9.96
N ASP A 265 0.76 9.25 -11.27
CA ASP A 265 0.02 10.39 -11.80
C ASP A 265 -1.38 10.47 -11.19
N ASP A 266 -2.07 9.34 -11.07
CA ASP A 266 -3.39 9.30 -10.43
C ASP A 266 -3.36 9.55 -8.93
N VAL A 267 -2.35 9.05 -8.22
CA VAL A 267 -2.14 9.37 -6.80
C VAL A 267 -1.87 10.87 -6.62
N ASP A 268 -1.13 11.51 -7.54
CA ASP A 268 -0.85 12.94 -7.49
C ASP A 268 -2.06 13.81 -7.87
N LYS A 269 -2.90 13.36 -8.81
CA LYS A 269 -4.22 13.97 -9.06
C LYS A 269 -5.10 13.91 -7.81
N PHE A 270 -5.16 12.75 -7.14
CA PHE A 270 -5.87 12.63 -5.87
C PHE A 270 -5.33 13.60 -4.81
N ARG A 271 -4.01 13.69 -4.63
CA ARG A 271 -3.39 14.64 -3.68
C ARG A 271 -3.72 16.10 -4.03
N THR A 272 -3.81 16.42 -5.31
CA THR A 272 -4.20 17.75 -5.80
C THR A 272 -5.66 18.04 -5.44
N ASP A 273 -6.57 17.09 -5.65
CA ASP A 273 -7.97 17.22 -5.26
C ASP A 273 -8.10 17.44 -3.74
N ILE A 274 -7.39 16.67 -2.91
CA ILE A 274 -7.40 16.85 -1.45
C ILE A 274 -6.85 18.21 -1.03
N SER A 275 -5.78 18.67 -1.67
CA SER A 275 -5.21 19.99 -1.38
C SER A 275 -6.16 21.13 -1.75
N SER A 276 -7.03 20.94 -2.75
CA SER A 276 -8.04 21.92 -3.13
C SER A 276 -9.16 22.09 -2.09
N MET A 277 -9.29 21.14 -1.17
CA MET A 277 -10.20 21.17 -0.01
C MET A 277 -9.52 21.72 1.25
N ASP A 278 -8.35 22.35 1.12
CA ASP A 278 -7.50 22.77 2.24
C ASP A 278 -7.13 21.62 3.22
N LEU A 279 -7.12 20.38 2.71
CA LEU A 279 -6.75 19.17 3.46
C LEU A 279 -5.43 18.58 2.98
N THR A 280 -4.86 17.69 3.79
CA THR A 280 -3.71 16.87 3.42
C THR A 280 -4.00 15.38 3.67
N VAL A 281 -3.18 14.51 3.08
CA VAL A 281 -3.21 13.06 3.41
C VAL A 281 -2.97 12.81 4.90
N GLN A 282 -2.21 13.67 5.58
CA GLN A 282 -1.99 13.55 7.02
C GLN A 282 -3.26 13.89 7.82
N ASP A 283 -4.12 14.76 7.32
CA ASP A 283 -5.41 15.04 7.94
C ASP A 283 -6.36 13.85 7.80
N ILE A 284 -6.41 13.25 6.61
CA ILE A 284 -7.15 12.01 6.35
C ILE A 284 -6.70 10.89 7.31
N LEU A 285 -5.39 10.74 7.53
CA LEU A 285 -4.81 9.74 8.43
C LEU A 285 -5.09 9.96 9.92
N LYS A 286 -5.58 11.14 10.34
CA LYS A 286 -5.99 11.38 11.74
C LYS A 286 -7.32 10.71 12.09
N LEU A 287 -8.07 10.27 11.08
CA LEU A 287 -9.38 9.66 11.22
C LEU A 287 -9.27 8.13 11.18
N ASP A 288 -10.10 7.49 11.99
CA ASP A 288 -10.38 6.06 11.94
C ASP A 288 -11.88 5.79 11.75
N ASN A 289 -12.23 4.51 11.58
CA ASN A 289 -13.61 4.05 11.37
C ASN A 289 -14.54 4.53 12.51
N THR A 290 -14.07 4.46 13.76
CA THR A 290 -14.82 4.86 14.96
C THR A 290 -15.05 6.37 15.03
N ASP A 291 -14.14 7.19 14.51
CA ASP A 291 -14.33 8.64 14.43
C ASP A 291 -15.51 9.00 13.53
N ILE A 292 -15.64 8.32 12.39
CA ILE A 292 -16.75 8.51 11.44
C ILE A 292 -18.08 8.10 12.09
N GLU A 293 -18.11 6.97 12.80
CA GLU A 293 -19.30 6.52 13.54
C GLU A 293 -19.74 7.54 14.59
N LYS A 294 -18.78 8.04 15.38
CA LYS A 294 -19.04 9.07 16.39
C LYS A 294 -19.53 10.37 15.78
N TYR A 295 -19.05 10.73 14.58
CA TYR A 295 -19.54 11.89 13.86
C TYR A 295 -21.01 11.71 13.47
N LEU A 296 -21.35 10.58 12.85
CA LEU A 296 -22.73 10.27 12.42
C LEU A 296 -23.71 10.14 13.58
N ALA A 297 -23.25 9.68 14.74
CA ALA A 297 -24.08 9.56 15.94
C ALA A 297 -24.45 10.91 16.58
N LYS A 298 -23.78 12.03 16.22
CA LYS A 298 -24.14 13.37 16.72
C LYS A 298 -25.43 13.91 16.15
N ASP A 299 -25.78 13.44 14.96
CA ASP A 299 -26.97 13.89 14.21
C ASP A 299 -28.22 13.07 14.56
N LYS A 300 -28.11 12.10 15.49
CA LYS A 300 -29.20 11.25 16.00
C LYS A 300 -29.62 11.69 17.41
#